data_AF-A0A355GPD0-F1
#
_entry.id   AF-A0A355GPD0-F1
#
_cell.length_a   1.000
_cell.length_b   1.000
_cell.length_c   1.000
_cell.angle_alpha   90.00
_cell.angle_beta   90.00
_cell.angle_gamma   90.00
#
_symmetry.space_group_name_H-M   'P 1'
#
loop_
_entity.id
_entity.type
_entity.pdbx_description
1 polymer ?
#
loop_
_entity_poly.entity_id
_entity_poly.type
_entity_poly.pdbx_seq_one_letter_code
_entity_poly.pdbx_strand_id
1 'polypeptide(L)'
;ESCGKCPPCRIGTKRMLEILERITNGEGREEDIDNLYELASIIKASALCGLGQTSPNPVLSTIKHFRNEYLAHIRDKQCPAGVCP
;
A
#
# COMPACT_ATOMS: atom_id res chain seq x y z
N GLU A 1 0.63 -9.93 8.01
CA GLU A 1 1.07 -11.34 8.16
C GLU A 1 1.73 -11.90 6.91
N SER A 2 2.90 -12.53 7.07
CA SER A 2 3.67 -13.23 6.02
C SER A 2 4.43 -14.41 6.62
N CYS A 3 4.45 -15.56 5.94
CA CYS A 3 5.24 -16.72 6.37
C CYS A 3 6.73 -16.63 5.99
N GLY A 4 7.14 -15.60 5.24
CA GLY A 4 8.53 -15.34 4.90
C GLY A 4 9.15 -16.20 3.79
N LYS A 5 8.39 -17.13 3.18
CA LYS A 5 8.93 -18.11 2.21
C LYS A 5 9.29 -17.52 0.84
N CYS A 6 8.50 -16.59 0.30
CA CYS A 6 8.75 -16.01 -1.03
C CYS A 6 9.17 -14.54 -0.94
N PRO A 7 10.19 -14.10 -1.69
CA PRO A 7 10.65 -12.70 -1.68
C PRO A 7 9.56 -11.69 -2.06
N PRO A 8 8.71 -11.90 -3.08
CA PRO A 8 7.66 -10.94 -3.43
C PRO A 8 6.73 -10.66 -2.25
N CYS A 9 6.24 -11.69 -1.56
CA CYS A 9 5.40 -11.49 -0.38
C CYS A 9 6.21 -10.91 0.80
N ARG A 10 7.35 -11.51 1.17
CA ARG A 10 8.09 -11.11 2.40
C ARG A 10 8.60 -9.67 2.34
N ILE A 11 9.20 -9.29 1.22
CA ILE A 11 9.83 -7.98 1.05
C ILE A 11 8.80 -6.98 0.55
N GLY A 12 7.97 -7.40 -0.42
CA GLY A 12 6.99 -6.52 -1.03
C GLY A 12 5.94 -6.03 -0.03
N THR A 13 5.37 -6.89 0.82
CA THR A 13 4.38 -6.42 1.80
C THR A 13 4.98 -5.50 2.85
N LYS A 14 6.27 -5.70 3.21
CA LYS A 14 6.99 -4.78 4.09
C LYS A 14 7.16 -3.41 3.42
N ARG A 15 7.56 -3.39 2.15
CA ARG A 15 7.72 -2.15 1.38
C ARG A 15 6.40 -1.41 1.17
N MET A 16 5.29 -2.14 1.00
CA MET A 16 3.95 -1.55 0.97
C MET A 16 3.60 -0.86 2.30
N LEU A 17 3.91 -1.50 3.43
CA LEU A 17 3.68 -0.93 4.76
C LEU A 17 4.49 0.36 4.94
N GLU A 18 5.77 0.36 4.58
CA GLU A 18 6.63 1.56 4.66
C GLU A 18 6.06 2.74 3.86
N ILE A 19 5.50 2.47 2.67
CA ILE A 19 4.85 3.51 1.85
C ILE A 19 3.56 4.01 2.51
N LEU A 20 2.72 3.09 3.02
CA LEU A 20 1.48 3.45 3.69
C LEU A 20 1.73 4.28 4.94
N GLU A 21 2.68 3.88 5.79
CA GLU A 21 3.08 4.62 7.00
C GLU A 21 3.55 6.03 6.65
N ARG A 22 4.37 6.17 5.60
CA ARG A 22 4.80 7.48 5.11
C ARG A 22 3.62 8.34 4.67
N ILE A 23 2.65 7.79 3.93
CA ILE A 23 1.45 8.53 3.52
C ILE A 23 0.64 8.96 4.75
N THR A 24 0.40 8.04 5.70
CA THR A 24 -0.43 8.33 6.88
C THR A 24 0.23 9.29 7.86
N ASN A 25 1.56 9.42 7.85
CA ASN A 25 2.30 10.38 8.67
C ASN A 25 2.46 11.76 7.99
N GLY A 26 1.77 12.03 6.89
CA GLY A 26 1.88 13.28 6.14
C GLY A 26 3.19 13.42 5.33
N GLU A 27 4.02 12.40 5.28
CA GLU A 27 5.30 12.39 4.55
C GLU A 27 5.15 11.82 3.12
N GLY A 28 3.91 11.54 2.69
CA GLY A 28 3.60 10.98 1.38
C GLY A 28 4.02 11.87 0.20
N ARG A 29 4.33 11.22 -0.92
CA ARG A 29 4.71 11.84 -2.20
C ARG A 29 3.68 11.50 -3.28
N GLU A 30 3.55 12.34 -4.31
CA GLU A 30 2.62 12.09 -5.44
C GLU A 30 2.87 10.73 -6.11
N GLU A 31 4.14 10.33 -6.23
CA GLU A 31 4.57 9.03 -6.79
C GLU A 31 4.17 7.82 -5.94
N ASP A 32 3.83 8.03 -4.66
CA ASP A 32 3.62 6.92 -3.72
C ASP A 32 2.40 6.09 -4.07
N ILE A 33 1.33 6.70 -4.60
CA ILE A 33 0.14 5.96 -5.00
C ILE A 33 0.47 4.99 -6.15
N ASP A 34 1.23 5.46 -7.13
CA ASP A 34 1.55 4.67 -8.31
C ASP A 34 2.59 3.59 -7.97
N ASN A 35 3.61 3.93 -7.18
CA ASN A 35 4.56 2.96 -6.62
C ASN A 35 3.85 1.87 -5.81
N LEU A 36 2.88 2.25 -4.98
CA LEU A 36 2.11 1.33 -4.15
C LEU A 36 1.23 0.41 -5.00
N TYR A 37 0.60 0.95 -6.05
CA TYR A 37 -0.23 0.20 -6.99
C TYR A 37 0.58 -0.82 -7.79
N GLU A 38 1.73 -0.41 -8.33
CA GLU A 38 2.63 -1.28 -9.10
C GLU A 38 3.15 -2.42 -8.22
N LEU A 39 3.68 -2.08 -7.04
CA LEU A 39 4.19 -3.05 -6.09
C LEU A 39 3.12 -4.07 -5.67
N ALA A 40 1.93 -3.60 -5.33
CA ALA A 40 0.79 -4.45 -4.98
C ALA A 40 0.41 -5.40 -6.12
N SER A 41 0.45 -4.92 -7.37
CA SER A 41 0.18 -5.73 -8.57
C SER A 41 1.25 -6.80 -8.80
N ILE A 42 2.53 -6.45 -8.61
CA ILE A 42 3.65 -7.40 -8.72
C ILE A 42 3.54 -8.50 -7.67
N ILE A 43 3.27 -8.15 -6.41
CA ILE A 43 3.13 -9.14 -5.32
C ILE A 43 1.99 -10.11 -5.65
N LYS A 44 0.85 -9.57 -6.09
CA LYS A 44 -0.33 -10.36 -6.46
C LYS A 44 -0.03 -11.37 -7.56
N ALA A 45 0.72 -10.98 -8.58
CA ALA A 45 1.03 -11.83 -9.73
C ALA A 45 2.16 -12.85 -9.44
N SER A 46 3.09 -12.54 -8.53
CA SER A 46 4.33 -13.31 -8.36
C SER A 46 4.43 -14.11 -7.06
N ALA A 47 3.51 -13.93 -6.10
CA ALA A 47 3.53 -14.67 -4.85
C ALA A 47 3.22 -16.17 -5.04
N LEU A 48 3.93 -17.02 -4.29
CA LEU A 48 3.85 -18.48 -4.41
C LEU A 48 2.56 -19.11 -3.86
N CYS A 49 1.82 -18.42 -2.99
CA CYS A 49 0.64 -18.97 -2.33
C CYS A 49 -0.52 -17.97 -2.30
N GLY A 50 -1.73 -18.48 -2.07
CA GLY A 50 -2.95 -17.67 -2.05
C GLY A 50 -2.90 -16.51 -1.06
N LEU A 51 -2.27 -16.69 0.12
CA LEU A 51 -2.11 -15.60 1.09
C LEU A 51 -1.28 -14.44 0.54
N GLY A 52 -0.16 -14.74 -0.12
CA GLY A 52 0.67 -13.69 -0.72
C GLY A 52 0.01 -13.03 -1.93
N GLN A 53 -0.81 -13.77 -2.67
CA GLN A 53 -1.57 -13.23 -3.80
C GLN A 53 -2.72 -12.33 -3.36
N THR A 54 -3.32 -12.60 -2.20
CA THR A 54 -4.46 -11.82 -1.68
C THR A 54 -4.05 -10.71 -0.71
N SER A 55 -2.87 -10.78 -0.09
CA SER A 55 -2.38 -9.75 0.83
C SER A 55 -2.33 -8.32 0.24
N PRO A 56 -2.03 -8.07 -1.05
CA PRO A 56 -2.08 -6.73 -1.60
C PRO A 56 -3.49 -6.24 -2.00
N ASN A 57 -4.52 -7.10 -1.94
CA ASN A 57 -5.87 -6.74 -2.40
C ASN A 57 -6.49 -5.55 -1.65
N PRO A 58 -6.35 -5.41 -0.31
CA PRO A 58 -6.89 -4.24 0.39
C PRO A 58 -6.34 -2.94 -0.19
N VAL A 59 -5.04 -2.88 -0.45
CA VAL A 59 -4.37 -1.70 -1.01
C VAL A 59 -4.83 -1.40 -2.44
N LEU A 60 -4.93 -2.42 -3.30
CA LEU A 60 -5.46 -2.23 -4.65
C LEU A 60 -6.91 -1.71 -4.63
N SER A 61 -7.73 -2.23 -3.72
CA SER A 61 -9.12 -1.82 -3.55
C SER A 61 -9.22 -0.39 -3.04
N THR A 62 -8.44 -0.03 -2.02
CA THR A 62 -8.50 1.32 -1.43
C THR A 62 -7.96 2.37 -2.38
N ILE A 63 -6.91 2.09 -3.15
CA ILE A 63 -6.47 2.99 -4.22
C ILE A 63 -7.57 3.18 -5.28
N LYS A 64 -8.26 2.10 -5.66
CA LYS A 64 -9.33 2.18 -6.67
C LYS A 64 -10.53 3.01 -6.21
N HIS A 65 -10.97 2.82 -4.97
CA HIS A 65 -12.23 3.40 -4.48
C HIS A 65 -12.05 4.70 -3.69
N PHE A 66 -10.89 4.87 -3.06
CA PHE A 66 -10.60 5.98 -2.14
C PHE A 66 -9.34 6.75 -2.54
N ARG A 67 -8.98 6.79 -3.84
CA ARG A 67 -7.77 7.52 -4.33
C ARG A 67 -7.71 8.95 -3.81
N ASN A 68 -8.85 9.63 -3.70
CA ASN A 68 -8.93 11.00 -3.21
C ASN A 68 -8.48 11.13 -1.75
N GLU A 69 -8.70 10.11 -0.93
CA GLU A 69 -8.21 10.11 0.46
C GLU A 69 -6.69 9.99 0.50
N TYR A 70 -6.08 9.17 -0.35
CA TYR A 70 -4.62 9.13 -0.50
C TYR A 70 -4.07 10.49 -0.92
N LEU A 71 -4.71 11.14 -1.89
CA LEU A 71 -4.32 12.47 -2.35
C LEU A 71 -4.43 13.53 -1.24
N ALA A 72 -5.47 13.47 -0.39
CA ALA A 72 -5.60 14.37 0.75
C ALA A 72 -4.45 14.22 1.76
N HIS A 73 -4.04 12.98 2.06
CA HIS A 73 -2.87 12.73 2.91
C HIS A 73 -1.57 13.23 2.27
N ILE A 74 -1.45 13.14 0.93
CA ILE A 74 -0.22 13.52 0.21
C ILE A 74 -0.13 15.03 0.00
N ARG A 75 -1.21 15.70 -0.37
CA ARG A 75 -1.23 17.13 -0.74
C ARG A 75 -1.56 18.02 0.43
N ASP A 76 -2.64 17.69 1.13
CA ASP A 76 -3.18 18.52 2.22
C ASP A 76 -2.58 18.13 3.57
N LYS A 77 -1.82 17.04 3.61
CA LYS A 77 -1.19 16.47 4.81
C LYS A 77 -2.20 16.21 5.92
N GLN A 78 -3.43 15.90 5.53
CA GLN A 78 -4.57 15.73 6.42
C GLN A 78 -5.31 14.43 6.11
N CYS A 79 -5.70 13.72 7.17
CA CYS A 79 -6.57 12.56 7.08
C CYS A 79 -8.04 12.97 7.03
N PRO A 80 -8.79 12.69 5.94
CA PRO A 80 -10.22 13.01 5.86
C PRO A 80 -11.07 12.30 6.93
N ALA A 81 -10.63 11.11 7.34
CA ALA A 81 -11.30 10.32 8.38
C ALA A 81 -10.90 10.73 9.81
N GLY A 82 -9.88 11.59 9.99
CA GLY A 82 -9.41 12.04 11.30
C GLY A 82 -8.80 10.94 12.18
N VAL A 83 -8.35 9.83 11.59
CA VAL A 83 -7.80 8.67 12.32
C VAL A 83 -6.28 8.57 12.29
N CYS A 84 -5.64 9.17 11.28
CA CYS A 84 -4.18 9.23 11.20
C CYS A 84 -3.65 10.41 12.03
N PRO A 85 -2.44 10.29 12.60
CA PRO A 85 -1.83 11.31 13.44
C PRO A 85 -1.55 12.63 12.72
#